data_AF-A0A445M1T1-F1
#
_entry.id   AF-A0A445M1T1-F1
#
_cell.length_a   1.000
_cell.length_b   1.000
_cell.length_c   1.000
_cell.angle_alpha   90.00
_cell.angle_beta   90.00
_cell.angle_gamma   90.00
#
_symmetry.space_group_name_H-M   'P 1'
#
loop_
_entity.id
_entity.type
_entity.pdbx_description
1 polymer ?
#
loop_
_entity_poly.entity_id
_entity_poly.type
_entity_poly.pdbx_seq_one_letter_code
_entity_poly.pdbx_strand_id
1 'polypeptide(L)'
;MWKIDNFHVSKGHRLVTTGGVVGNLGKETVGNWFMIEKTDGAYNYKIVYCLSECLSCKRKFKNVGMVVDQNGNQHLALSDVPFQFRFLKA
;
A
#
# COMPACT_ATOMS: atom_id res chain seq x y z
N MET A 1 8.46 9.11 -4.55
CA MET A 1 7.11 9.04 -3.95
C MET A 1 6.37 7.81 -4.44
N TRP A 2 5.63 7.16 -3.55
CA TRP A 2 4.86 5.95 -3.85
C TRP A 2 3.44 6.29 -4.30
N LYS A 3 2.82 5.39 -5.08
CA LYS A 3 1.40 5.41 -5.45
C LYS A 3 0.86 3.99 -5.63
N ILE A 4 -0.47 3.83 -5.54
CA ILE A 4 -1.17 2.65 -6.04
C ILE A 4 -1.34 2.79 -7.55
N ASP A 5 -0.80 1.83 -8.29
CA ASP A 5 -0.97 1.74 -9.73
C ASP A 5 -2.02 0.69 -10.10
N ASN A 6 -2.75 0.97 -11.17
CA ASN A 6 -3.74 0.06 -11.75
C ASN A 6 -3.08 -0.96 -12.69
N PHE A 7 -1.74 -0.96 -12.79
CA PHE A 7 -1.03 -1.78 -13.76
C PHE A 7 -1.21 -3.27 -13.47
N HIS A 8 -1.99 -3.93 -14.34
CA HIS A 8 -2.26 -5.37 -14.33
C HIS A 8 -1.00 -6.15 -14.73
N VAL A 9 -0.05 -6.32 -13.81
CA VAL A 9 1.06 -7.25 -14.04
C VAL A 9 0.55 -8.68 -13.80
N SER A 10 -0.07 -9.26 -14.83
CA SER A 10 -0.38 -10.69 -15.01
C SER A 10 -1.30 -11.40 -14.00
N LYS A 11 -1.59 -10.85 -12.82
CA LYS A 11 -2.33 -11.53 -11.74
C LYS A 11 -3.44 -10.69 -11.07
N GLY A 12 -3.84 -9.55 -11.64
CA GLY A 12 -4.97 -8.74 -11.15
C GLY A 12 -4.74 -7.99 -9.83
N HIS A 13 -3.49 -7.86 -9.38
CA HIS A 13 -3.15 -7.11 -8.16
C HIS A 13 -2.85 -5.64 -8.47
N ARG A 14 -3.26 -4.73 -7.59
CA ARG A 14 -2.89 -3.30 -7.65
C ARG A 14 -1.57 -3.09 -6.92
N LEU A 15 -0.52 -2.74 -7.66
CA LEU A 15 0.85 -2.65 -7.14
C LEU A 15 1.10 -1.29 -6.48
N VAL A 16 2.03 -1.27 -5.53
CA VAL A 16 2.66 -0.04 -5.06
C VAL A 16 3.85 0.24 -5.98
N THR A 17 3.80 1.35 -6.70
CA THR A 17 4.86 1.78 -7.62
C THR A 17 5.40 3.16 -7.24
N THR A 18 6.48 3.57 -7.91
CA THR A 18 7.01 4.93 -7.81
C THR A 18 6.33 5.85 -8.84
N GLY A 19 6.66 7.15 -8.80
CA GLY A 19 6.06 8.14 -9.70
C GLY A 19 4.77 8.78 -9.19
N GLY A 20 4.45 8.60 -7.90
CA GLY A 20 3.43 9.42 -7.24
C GLY A 20 3.87 10.89 -7.12
N VAL A 21 2.91 11.77 -6.87
CA VAL A 21 3.14 13.21 -6.66
C VAL A 21 2.85 13.60 -5.21
N VAL A 22 3.57 14.60 -4.70
CA VAL A 22 3.30 15.18 -3.38
C VAL A 22 2.10 16.12 -3.49
N GLY A 23 1.19 16.05 -2.53
CA GLY A 23 0.07 16.98 -2.45
C GLY A 23 -0.89 16.60 -1.33
N ASN A 24 -1.77 17.53 -0.98
CA ASN A 24 -2.81 17.31 0.01
C ASN A 24 -3.72 16.16 -0.40
N LEU A 25 -4.29 15.46 0.57
CA LEU A 25 -5.26 14.40 0.31
C LEU A 25 -6.46 14.96 -0.46
N GLY A 26 -6.68 14.42 -1.66
CA GLY A 26 -7.81 14.77 -2.51
C GLY A 26 -7.93 13.80 -3.67
N LYS A 27 -8.92 14.00 -4.54
CA LYS A 27 -9.23 13.10 -5.66
C LYS A 27 -8.02 12.73 -6.51
N GLU A 28 -7.16 13.73 -6.74
CA GLU A 28 -6.00 13.61 -7.64
C GLU A 28 -4.81 12.88 -6.98
N THR A 29 -4.71 12.90 -5.65
CA THR A 29 -3.53 12.42 -4.92
C THR A 29 -3.84 11.24 -4.01
N VAL A 30 -5.11 10.85 -3.82
CA VAL A 30 -5.51 9.77 -2.91
C VAL A 30 -4.73 8.48 -3.14
N GLY A 31 -4.39 8.18 -4.40
CA GLY A 31 -3.54 7.04 -4.78
C GLY A 31 -2.12 7.06 -4.19
N ASN A 32 -1.65 8.21 -3.72
CA ASN A 32 -0.31 8.43 -3.18
C ASN A 32 -0.27 8.36 -1.65
N TRP A 33 -1.44 8.28 -0.99
CA TRP A 33 -1.56 8.30 0.45
C TRP A 33 -1.65 6.90 1.04
N PHE A 34 -0.79 6.65 2.01
CA PHE A 34 -0.69 5.40 2.75
C PHE A 34 -0.77 5.70 4.24
N MET A 35 -1.36 4.78 5.00
CA MET A 35 -1.38 4.85 6.45
C MET A 35 -0.54 3.73 7.04
N ILE A 36 0.02 4.01 8.22
CA ILE A 36 0.78 3.06 9.01
C ILE A 36 -0.08 2.70 10.21
N GLU A 37 -0.40 1.42 10.34
CA GLU A 37 -1.14 0.90 11.49
C GLU A 37 -0.19 0.08 12.37
N LYS A 38 -0.39 0.14 13.69
CA LYS A 38 0.29 -0.75 14.62
C LYS A 38 -0.27 -2.17 14.49
N THR A 39 0.60 -3.15 14.71
CA THR A 39 0.26 -4.57 14.79
C THR A 39 0.79 -5.15 16.10
N ASP A 40 0.07 -6.13 16.66
CA ASP A 40 0.40 -6.75 17.96
C ASP A 40 1.53 -7.80 17.88
N GLY A 41 2.25 -7.87 16.75
CA GLY A 41 3.28 -8.89 16.47
C GLY A 41 4.72 -8.40 16.65
N ALA A 42 5.68 -9.31 16.46
CA ALA A 42 7.12 -8.99 16.52
C ALA A 42 7.56 -7.94 15.47
N TYR A 43 6.75 -7.76 14.43
CA TYR A 43 6.85 -6.66 13.49
C TYR A 43 5.68 -5.72 13.81
N ASN A 44 6.01 -4.49 14.23
CA ASN A 44 5.11 -3.60 14.97
C ASN A 44 4.18 -2.78 14.07
N TYR A 45 4.39 -2.82 12.75
CA TYR A 45 3.67 -1.98 11.80
C TYR A 45 3.28 -2.74 10.55
N LYS A 46 2.18 -2.29 9.93
CA LYS A 46 1.79 -2.62 8.55
C LYS A 46 1.37 -1.35 7.82
N ILE A 47 1.37 -1.41 6.49
CA ILE A 47 0.82 -0.35 5.64
C ILE A 47 -0.59 -0.73 5.21
N VAL A 48 -1.48 0.26 5.23
CA VAL A 48 -2.83 0.14 4.68
C VAL A 48 -3.10 1.27 3.69
N TYR A 49 -3.96 0.98 2.72
CA TYR A 49 -4.42 1.92 1.70
C TYR A 49 -5.94 2.08 1.77
N CYS A 50 -6.43 3.31 1.65
CA CYS A 50 -7.86 3.59 1.57
C CYS A 50 -8.32 3.59 0.11
N LEU A 51 -9.30 2.76 -0.24
CA LEU A 51 -9.89 2.74 -1.58
C LEU A 51 -10.84 3.91 -1.85
N SER A 52 -11.00 4.83 -0.90
CA SER A 52 -11.88 6.00 -1.02
C SER A 52 -11.10 7.29 -0.87
N GLU A 53 -11.63 8.36 -1.45
CA GLU A 53 -11.12 9.73 -1.31
C GLU A 53 -11.18 10.26 0.15
N CYS A 54 -11.75 9.47 1.06
CA CYS A 54 -11.96 9.80 2.45
C CYS A 54 -11.17 8.83 3.35
N LEU A 55 -9.99 9.24 3.81
CA LEU A 55 -9.18 8.43 4.74
C LEU A 55 -9.92 8.15 6.06
N SER A 56 -10.85 8.99 6.50
CA SER A 56 -11.64 8.77 7.72
C SER A 56 -12.84 7.85 7.53
N CYS A 57 -13.19 7.53 6.28
CA CYS A 57 -14.32 6.67 5.97
C CYS A 57 -13.91 5.20 6.18
N LYS A 58 -14.12 4.71 7.40
CA LYS A 58 -13.69 3.39 7.91
C LYS A 58 -14.04 2.14 7.07
N ARG A 59 -14.79 2.26 5.97
CA ARG A 59 -15.41 1.11 5.29
C ARG A 59 -14.57 0.46 4.20
N LYS A 60 -13.44 1.04 3.75
CA LYS A 60 -12.69 0.49 2.59
C LYS A 60 -11.16 0.60 2.70
N PHE A 61 -10.56 0.02 3.73
CA PHE A 61 -9.10 -0.17 3.78
C PHE A 61 -8.70 -1.53 3.23
N LYS A 62 -7.56 -1.57 2.55
CA LYS A 62 -6.88 -2.80 2.15
C LYS A 62 -5.46 -2.79 2.69
N ASN A 63 -4.97 -3.97 3.08
CA ASN A 63 -3.58 -4.09 3.50
C ASN A 63 -2.66 -3.96 2.27
N VAL A 64 -1.43 -3.53 2.51
CA VAL A 64 -0.34 -3.73 1.57
C VAL A 64 0.44 -4.97 2.00
N GLY A 65 0.55 -5.93 1.08
CA GLY A 65 1.27 -7.18 1.23
C GLY A 65 2.34 -7.35 0.16
N MET A 66 2.99 -8.51 0.16
CA MET A 66 4.04 -8.87 -0.78
C MET A 66 3.51 -9.88 -1.80
N VAL A 67 3.79 -9.66 -3.09
CA VAL A 67 3.47 -10.57 -4.20
C VAL A 67 4.73 -10.87 -5.00
N VAL A 68 4.79 -12.06 -5.59
CA VAL A 68 5.93 -12.49 -6.43
C VAL A 68 5.51 -12.54 -7.89
N ASP A 69 6.26 -11.84 -8.74
CA ASP A 69 6.06 -11.84 -10.19
C ASP A 69 6.59 -13.13 -10.84
N GLN A 70 6.43 -13.23 -12.17
CA GLN A 70 6.86 -14.41 -12.93
C GLN A 70 8.38 -14.58 -12.97
N ASN A 71 9.13 -13.50 -12.74
CA ASN A 71 10.59 -13.47 -12.73
C ASN A 71 11.16 -13.70 -11.33
N GLY A 72 10.31 -13.93 -10.32
CA GLY A 72 10.72 -14.13 -8.93
C GLY A 72 10.94 -12.83 -8.14
N ASN A 73 10.64 -11.66 -8.70
CA ASN A 73 10.79 -10.39 -7.97
C ASN A 73 9.63 -10.20 -6.99
N GLN A 74 9.95 -9.64 -5.83
CA GLN A 74 8.98 -9.28 -4.81
C GLN A 74 8.48 -7.85 -5.02
N HIS A 75 7.16 -7.69 -5.03
CA HIS A 75 6.47 -6.41 -5.19
C HIS A 75 5.54 -6.16 -4.01
N LEU A 76 5.38 -4.89 -3.62
CA LEU A 76 4.32 -4.49 -2.72
C LEU A 76 3.02 -4.32 -3.50
N ALA A 77 1.90 -4.81 -2.96
CA ALA A 77 0.60 -4.75 -3.61
C ALA A 77 -0.54 -4.71 -2.59
N LEU A 78 -1.72 -4.25 -3.03
CA LEU A 78 -2.93 -4.45 -2.24
C LEU A 78 -3.19 -5.95 -2.09
N SER A 79 -3.35 -6.39 -0.84
CA SER A 79 -3.46 -7.79 -0.45
C SER A 79 -4.41 -7.95 0.72
N ASP A 80 -4.97 -9.14 0.87
CA ASP A 80 -5.72 -9.50 2.09
C ASP A 80 -4.77 -9.82 3.24
N VAL A 81 -3.55 -10.28 2.94
CA VAL A 81 -2.49 -10.55 3.92
C VAL A 81 -1.53 -9.36 4.01
N PRO A 82 -1.36 -8.72 5.18
CA PRO A 82 -0.44 -7.60 5.35
C PRO A 82 1.02 -8.06 5.37
N PHE A 83 1.91 -7.24 4.81
CA PHE A 83 3.33 -7.33 5.09
C PHE A 83 3.65 -6.50 6.33
N GLN A 84 4.15 -7.16 7.38
CA GLN A 84 4.51 -6.51 8.64
C GLN A 84 6.00 -6.14 8.65
N PHE A 85 6.33 -4.97 9.21
CA PHE A 85 7.70 -4.46 9.24
C PHE A 85 7.98 -3.62 10.49
N ARG A 86 9.23 -3.17 10.62
CA ARG A 86 9.70 -2.23 11.66
C ARG A 86 10.47 -1.09 10.99
N PHE A 87 10.37 0.11 11.55
CA PHE A 87 11.25 1.21 11.16
C PHE A 87 12.57 1.10 11.90
N LEU A 88 13.66 1.07 11.15
CA LEU A 88 15.01 1.23 11.68
C LEU A 88 15.46 2.65 11.33
N LYS A 89 15.97 3.38 12.32
CA LYS A 89 16.56 4.69 12.08
C LYS A 89 17.82 4.51 11.21
N ALA A 90 17.94 5.32 10.16
CA ALA A 90 19.11 5.36 9.30
C ALA A 90 20.31 6.03 10.01
#